data_AF-A0A4P5UBS4-F1
#
_entry.id   AF-A0A4P5UBS4-F1
#
_cell.length_a   1.000
_cell.length_b   1.000
_cell.length_c   1.000
_cell.angle_alpha   90.00
_cell.angle_beta   90.00
_cell.angle_gamma   90.00
#
_symmetry.space_group_name_H-M   'P 1'
#
loop_
_entity.id
_entity.type
_entity.pdbx_description
1 polymer ?
#
loop_
_entity_poly.entity_id
_entity_poly.type
_entity_poly.pdbx_seq_one_letter_code
_entity_poly.pdbx_strand_id
1 'polypeptide(L)' 'MRSNIQIQLDKRPVGEARLSDFKLVVRDTPPLQDGQVRDAALPLAAPALILTSRLVKLL' A
#
# COMPACT_ATOMS: atom_id res chain seq x y z
N MET A 1 8.42 4.45 19.53
CA MET A 1 7.82 3.36 18.73
C MET A 1 8.17 3.57 17.26
N ARG A 2 8.14 2.52 16.42
CA ARG A 2 8.50 2.67 14.99
C ARG A 2 7.26 3.08 14.21
N SER A 3 7.34 4.22 13.51
CA SER A 3 6.26 4.70 12.65
C SER A 3 6.11 3.82 11.41
N ASN A 4 4.87 3.45 11.12
CA ASN A 4 4.39 2.76 9.93
C ASN A 4 3.86 3.80 8.93
N ILE A 5 4.57 3.93 7.82
CA ILE A 5 4.27 4.87 6.75
C ILE A 5 3.52 4.11 5.65
N GLN A 6 2.34 4.60 5.28
CA GLN A 6 1.45 3.94 4.32
C GLN A 6 0.97 4.95 3.29
N ILE A 7 0.90 4.54 2.02
CA ILE A 7 0.15 5.25 0.99
C ILE A 7 -1.22 4.58 0.90
N GLN A 8 -2.25 5.25 1.41
CA GLN A 8 -3.62 4.75 1.33
C GLN A 8 -4.30 5.32 0.08
N LEU A 9 -5.10 4.48 -0.56
CA LEU A 9 -6.03 4.93 -1.57
C LEU A 9 -7.16 5.70 -0.86
N ASP A 10 -7.26 7.00 -1.11
CA ASP A 10 -8.30 7.86 -0.54
C ASP A 10 -9.59 7.77 -1.35
N LYS A 11 -9.46 7.73 -2.69
CA LYS A 11 -10.58 7.67 -3.63
C LYS A 11 -10.26 6.69 -4.74
N ARG A 12 -11.26 5.97 -5.25
CA ARG A 12 -11.06 5.15 -6.46
C ARG A 12 -10.94 6.10 -7.65
N PRO A 13 -9.82 6.06 -8.40
CA PRO A 13 -9.66 6.91 -9.57
C PRO A 13 -10.74 6.58 -10.60
N VAL A 14 -11.26 7.61 -11.24
CA VAL A 14 -12.10 7.48 -12.43
C VAL A 14 -11.29 8.03 -13.60
N GLY A 15 -10.85 7.13 -14.49
CA GLY A 15 -9.82 7.44 -15.48
C GLY A 15 -8.41 7.24 -14.92
N GLU A 16 -7.47 8.12 -15.30
CA GLU A 16 -6.09 8.03 -14.82
C GLU A 16 -5.97 8.37 -13.34
N ALA A 17 -5.15 7.61 -12.62
CA ALA A 17 -4.86 7.85 -11.22
C ALA A 17 -4.06 9.16 -11.04
N ARG A 18 -4.49 9.99 -10.11
CA ARG A 18 -3.86 11.26 -9.75
C ARG A 18 -3.32 11.21 -8.34
N LEU A 19 -2.35 12.06 -8.02
CA LEU A 19 -1.80 12.16 -6.66
C LEU A 19 -2.88 12.42 -5.60
N SER A 20 -3.93 13.15 -5.97
CA SER A 20 -5.08 13.44 -5.10
C SER A 20 -5.93 12.23 -4.74
N ASP A 21 -5.77 11.10 -5.43
CA ASP A 21 -6.47 9.85 -5.12
C ASP A 21 -5.80 9.08 -3.98
N PHE A 22 -4.62 9.54 -3.52
CA PHE A 22 -3.81 8.90 -2.51
C PHE A 22 -3.54 9.84 -1.34
N LYS A 23 -3.33 9.25 -0.16
CA LYS A 23 -2.87 9.97 1.04
C LYS A 23 -1.74 9.24 1.72
N LEU A 24 -0.77 10.01 2.22
CA LEU A 24 0.27 9.51 3.11
C LEU A 24 -0.28 9.46 4.54
N VAL A 25 -0.26 8.27 5.15
CA VAL A 25 -0.65 8.06 6.54
C VAL A 25 0.56 7.58 7.32
N VAL A 26 0.86 8.26 8.42
CA VAL A 26 1.92 7.89 9.35
C VAL A 26 1.27 7.55 10.68
N ARG A 27 1.42 6.30 11.13
CA ARG A 27 0.85 5.80 12.38
C ARG A 27 1.76 4.75 12.99
N ASP A 28 1.66 4.46 14.26
CA ASP A 28 2.41 3.32 14.81
C ASP A 28 1.87 1.99 14.30
N THR A 29 2.75 0.98 14.22
CA THR A 29 2.31 -0.39 13.93
C THR A 29 1.56 -0.93 15.16
N PRO A 30 0.29 -1.34 15.01
CA PRO A 30 -0.43 -1.97 16.12
C PRO A 30 0.25 -3.26 16.56
N PRO A 31 0.08 -3.67 17.82
CA PRO A 31 0.65 -4.92 18.33
C PRO A 31 0.05 -6.13 17.58
N LEU A 32 0.86 -7.19 17.44
CA LEU A 32 0.38 -8.46 16.91
C LEU A 32 -0.55 -9.14 17.91
N GLN A 33 -1.58 -9.80 17.40
CA GLN A 33 -2.41 -10.73 18.15
C GLN A 33 -1.85 -12.16 18.02
N ASP A 34 -2.26 -13.07 18.89
CA ASP A 34 -1.81 -14.46 18.85
C ASP A 34 -2.10 -15.12 17.50
N GLY A 35 -1.11 -15.82 16.97
CA GLY A 35 -1.17 -16.43 15.63
C GLY A 35 -0.96 -15.47 14.46
N GLN A 36 -0.75 -14.16 14.70
CA GLN A 36 -0.37 -13.21 13.65
C GLN A 36 1.15 -13.12 13.48
N VAL A 37 1.57 -12.92 12.23
CA VAL A 37 2.98 -12.67 11.87
C VAL A 37 3.08 -11.26 11.29
N ARG A 38 4.02 -10.45 11.79
CA ARG A 38 4.31 -9.12 11.22
C ARG A 38 5.20 -9.29 9.99
N ASP A 39 4.63 -9.10 8.81
CA ASP A 39 5.41 -8.89 7.60
C ASP A 39 5.84 -7.40 7.55
N ALA A 40 7.13 -7.15 7.74
CA ALA A 40 7.66 -5.80 7.63
C ALA A 40 7.91 -5.53 6.16
N ALA A 41 7.20 -4.56 5.57
CA ALA A 41 7.49 -4.12 4.22
C ALA A 41 8.99 -3.83 4.07
N LEU A 42 9.65 -4.57 3.19
CA LEU A 42 11.06 -4.37 2.84
C LEU A 42 11.26 -2.91 2.41
N PRO A 43 12.42 -2.30 2.70
CA PRO A 43 12.70 -0.95 2.23
C PRO A 43 12.49 -0.92 0.72
N LEU A 44 11.62 -0.01 0.28
CA LEU A 44 11.19 0.15 -1.10
C LEU A 44 12.39 0.64 -1.95
N ALA A 45 13.35 -0.23 -2.21
CA ALA A 45 14.35 -0.03 -3.23
C ALA A 45 13.71 -0.39 -4.58
N ALA A 46 13.02 0.60 -5.17
CA ALA A 46 12.54 0.71 -6.56
C ALA A 46 11.04 1.08 -6.63
N PRO A 47 10.70 2.29 -7.12
CA PRO A 47 9.32 2.67 -7.39
C PRO A 47 8.92 2.20 -8.80
N ALA A 48 8.74 0.89 -9.02
CA ALA A 48 8.29 0.41 -10.33
C ALA A 48 7.81 -1.05 -10.31
N LEU A 49 6.81 -1.44 -9.50
CA LEU A 49 6.15 -2.76 -9.67
C LEU A 49 4.86 -2.90 -8.86
N ILE A 50 3.91 -1.97 -9.00
CA ILE A 50 2.50 -2.24 -8.65
C ILE A 50 1.60 -1.68 -9.77
N LEU A 51 1.75 -2.20 -11.00
CA LEU A 51 0.75 -2.00 -12.06
C LEU A 51 0.66 -3.18 -13.04
N THR A 52 1.07 -4.40 -12.66
CA THR A 52 1.06 -5.55 -13.59
C THR A 52 0.47 -6.80 -12.94
N SER A 53 -0.65 -6.70 -12.22
CA SER A 53 -1.31 -7.89 -11.68
C SER A 53 -2.78 -7.66 -11.39
N ARG A 54 -3.61 -7.52 -12.44
CA ARG A 54 -5.05 -7.91 -12.49
C ARG A 54 -5.75 -7.49 -13.81
N LEU A 55 -5.12 -7.67 -14.97
CA LEU A 55 -5.78 -7.46 -16.27
C LEU A 55 -5.38 -8.49 -17.34
N VAL A 56 -5.30 -9.78 -16.97
CA VAL A 56 -5.18 -10.89 -17.95
C VAL A 56 -6.08 -12.06 -17.55
N LYS A 57 -7.36 -11.78 -17.31
CA LYS A 57 -8.40 -12.82 -17.30
C LYS A 57 -9.74 -12.25 -17.76
N LEU A 58 -9.72 -11.61 -18.93
CA LEU A 58 -10.92 -11.36 -19.71
C LEU A 58 -10.55 -11.10 -21.18
N LEU A 59 -9.90 -12.06 -21.81
CA LEU A 59 -9.90 -12.31 -23.25
C LEU A 59 -9.85 -13.83 -23.45
#